data_AF-A0A7S1T2U0-F1
#
_entry.id   AF-A0A7S1T2U0-F1
#
_cell.length_a   1.000
_cell.length_b   1.000
_cell.length_c   1.000
_cell.angle_alpha   90.00
_cell.angle_beta   90.00
_cell.angle_gamma   90.00
#
_symmetry.space_group_name_H-M   'P 1'
#
loop_
_entity.id
_entity.type
_entity.pdbx_description
1 polymer ?
#
loop_
_entity_poly.entity_id
_entity_poly.type
_entity_poly.pdbx_seq_one_letter_code
_entity_poly.pdbx_strand_id
1 'polypeptide(L)'
;FARSTWDSFQASIQHPDHPFALIHGDFHAQNMMLRAACKNAGRKGGAALSVFDWSEVGPGCPMTDLGQMMISDVPREVWKSHGLDLVKDYWNALLARGVDEYSFPFDRCWALFETAGVQKWIWLFPIMAKFVPPHTLVFFQRQLEAFIADHGDYDSYQIHSSMLLLL
;
A
#
# COMPACT_ATOMS: atom_id res chain seq x y z
N PHE A 1 21.74 4.17 12.31
CA PHE A 1 22.65 4.23 11.16
C PHE A 1 23.08 2.85 10.63
N ALA A 2 23.48 1.87 11.46
CA ALA A 2 23.93 0.55 10.95
C ALA A 2 22.90 -0.22 10.10
N ARG A 3 21.59 -0.06 10.37
CA ARG A 3 20.49 -0.68 9.60
C ARG A 3 20.09 0.08 8.32
N SER A 4 20.67 1.26 8.08
CA SER A 4 20.29 2.16 6.97
C SER A 4 21.34 2.17 5.87
N THR A 5 22.13 1.11 5.76
CA THR A 5 23.16 0.96 4.71
C THR A 5 22.58 0.33 3.46
N TRP A 6 23.19 0.59 2.31
CA TRP A 6 22.82 -0.05 1.05
C TRP A 6 22.91 -1.59 1.16
N ASP A 7 23.96 -2.10 1.78
CA ASP A 7 24.14 -3.54 1.99
C ASP A 7 23.04 -4.15 2.88
N SER A 8 22.61 -3.45 3.93
CA SER A 8 21.48 -3.89 4.76
C SER A 8 20.17 -3.90 3.98
N PHE A 9 19.95 -2.90 3.11
CA PHE A 9 18.80 -2.89 2.21
C PHE A 9 18.85 -4.06 1.23
N GLN A 10 19.97 -4.28 0.54
CA GLN A 10 20.15 -5.40 -0.38
C GLN A 10 19.96 -6.76 0.30
N ALA A 11 20.52 -6.94 1.49
CA ALA A 11 20.33 -8.16 2.28
C ALA A 11 18.85 -8.36 2.66
N SER A 12 18.13 -7.29 3.00
CA SER A 12 16.72 -7.36 3.34
C SER A 12 15.84 -7.78 2.16
N ILE A 13 16.03 -7.20 0.97
CA ILE A 13 15.24 -7.55 -0.23
C ILE A 13 15.57 -8.93 -0.80
N GLN A 14 16.76 -9.47 -0.49
CA GLN A 14 17.16 -10.83 -0.87
C GLN A 14 16.78 -11.88 0.17
N HIS A 15 16.29 -11.46 1.34
CA HIS A 15 15.91 -12.37 2.40
C HIS A 15 14.67 -13.17 1.95
N PRO A 16 14.66 -14.51 2.11
CA PRO A 16 13.51 -15.35 1.73
C PRO A 16 12.22 -14.95 2.47
N ASP A 17 12.36 -14.38 3.67
CA ASP A 17 11.24 -13.85 4.44
C ASP A 17 10.84 -12.41 4.10
N HIS A 18 11.37 -11.82 3.02
CA HIS A 18 10.94 -10.52 2.53
C HIS A 18 10.26 -10.66 1.17
N PRO A 19 8.91 -10.68 1.11
CA PRO A 19 8.22 -10.78 -0.16
C PRO A 19 8.32 -9.44 -0.88
N PHE A 20 8.69 -9.49 -2.16
CA PHE A 20 8.72 -8.31 -3.02
C PHE A 20 7.95 -8.56 -4.31
N ALA A 21 7.42 -7.49 -4.88
CA ALA A 21 6.80 -7.47 -6.20
C ALA A 21 7.20 -6.19 -6.92
N LEU A 22 6.96 -6.15 -8.23
CA LEU A 22 6.94 -4.89 -8.95
C LEU A 22 5.66 -4.14 -8.54
N ILE A 23 5.84 -3.01 -7.86
CA ILE A 23 4.74 -2.13 -7.43
C ILE A 23 4.65 -0.94 -8.38
N HIS A 24 3.45 -0.37 -8.49
CA HIS A 24 3.20 0.88 -9.20
C HIS A 24 3.92 2.04 -8.53
N GLY A 25 3.97 2.06 -7.19
CA GLY A 25 4.71 3.05 -6.41
C GLY A 25 3.96 4.37 -6.20
N ASP A 26 2.97 4.69 -7.04
CA ASP A 26 1.99 5.76 -6.81
C ASP A 26 0.55 5.31 -7.09
N PHE A 27 0.10 4.27 -6.38
CA PHE A 27 -1.17 3.61 -6.67
C PHE A 27 -2.35 4.28 -5.95
N HIS A 28 -3.05 5.19 -6.65
CA HIS A 28 -4.21 5.91 -6.13
C HIS A 28 -5.26 6.13 -7.23
N ALA A 29 -6.49 6.50 -6.86
CA ALA A 29 -7.63 6.46 -7.79
C ALA A 29 -7.50 7.45 -8.97
N GLN A 30 -6.75 8.55 -8.81
CA GLN A 30 -6.56 9.51 -9.91
C GLN A 30 -5.65 8.97 -11.03
N ASN A 31 -4.84 7.95 -10.72
CA ASN A 31 -4.03 7.20 -11.70
C ASN A 31 -4.83 6.07 -12.36
N MET A 32 -6.16 6.04 -12.20
CA MET A 32 -7.01 5.01 -12.75
C MET A 32 -8.17 5.59 -13.59
N MET A 33 -8.45 4.97 -14.73
CA MET A 33 -9.63 5.29 -15.54
C MET A 33 -10.52 4.07 -15.73
N LEU A 34 -11.81 4.27 -15.47
CA LEU A 34 -12.84 3.30 -15.80
C LEU A 34 -13.21 3.42 -17.28
N ARG A 35 -12.89 2.38 -18.04
CA ARG A 35 -13.35 2.22 -19.42
C ARG A 35 -14.77 1.66 -19.36
N ALA A 36 -15.73 2.51 -19.69
CA ALA A 36 -17.12 2.11 -19.84
C ALA A 36 -17.22 0.96 -20.86
N ALA A 37 -18.01 -0.07 -20.53
CA ALA A 37 -18.31 -1.13 -21.47
C ALA A 37 -19.00 -0.52 -22.69
N CYS A 38 -18.34 -0.53 -23.85
CA CYS A 38 -18.98 -0.14 -25.11
C CYS A 38 -20.13 -1.12 -25.37
N LYS A 39 -21.38 -0.66 -25.25
CA LYS A 39 -22.60 -1.46 -25.42
C LYS A 39 -22.68 -2.22 -26.77
N ASN A 40 -21.86 -1.83 -27.76
CA ASN A 40 -21.88 -2.40 -29.11
C ASN A 40 -20.80 -3.47 -29.38
N ALA A 41 -19.99 -3.85 -28.40
CA ALA A 41 -18.84 -4.73 -28.65
C ALA A 41 -19.14 -6.24 -28.56
N GLY A 42 -20.40 -6.68 -28.46
CA GLY A 42 -20.78 -8.11 -28.40
C GLY A 42 -20.17 -8.92 -27.23
N ARG A 43 -19.31 -8.31 -26.41
CA ARG A 43 -18.66 -8.90 -25.25
C ARG A 43 -19.54 -8.65 -24.04
N LYS A 44 -19.97 -9.72 -23.37
CA LYS A 44 -20.41 -9.68 -21.98
C LYS A 44 -19.20 -9.28 -21.11
N GLY A 45 -18.82 -8.01 -21.12
CA GLY A 45 -17.65 -7.51 -20.42
C GLY A 45 -18.05 -6.40 -19.47
N GLY A 46 -17.77 -6.58 -18.18
CA GLY A 46 -17.91 -5.53 -17.17
C GLY A 46 -17.02 -4.31 -17.49
N ALA A 47 -17.12 -3.26 -16.67
CA ALA A 47 -16.21 -2.12 -16.75
C ALA A 47 -14.75 -2.62 -16.66
N ALA A 48 -13.88 -2.08 -17.52
CA ALA A 48 -12.45 -2.37 -17.48
C ALA A 48 -11.69 -1.21 -16.83
N LEU A 49 -10.75 -1.50 -15.94
CA LEU A 49 -9.89 -0.50 -15.32
C LEU A 49 -8.59 -0.36 -16.12
N SER A 50 -8.09 0.85 -16.29
CA SER A 50 -6.75 1.11 -16.84
C SER A 50 -5.97 1.97 -15.85
N VAL A 51 -4.73 1.57 -15.56
CA VAL A 51 -3.83 2.21 -14.61
C VAL A 51 -2.73 2.95 -15.38
N PHE A 52 -2.48 4.20 -15.01
CA PHE A 52 -1.57 5.13 -15.66
C PHE A 52 -0.54 5.65 -14.66
N ASP A 53 0.45 6.38 -15.17
CA ASP A 53 1.47 7.08 -14.38
C ASP A 53 2.43 6.15 -13.61
N TRP A 54 3.19 5.36 -14.37
CA TRP A 54 4.14 4.37 -13.85
C TRP A 54 5.53 4.99 -13.52
N SER A 55 5.64 6.28 -13.24
CA SER A 55 6.95 6.93 -12.99
C SER A 55 7.66 6.42 -11.73
N GLU A 56 6.89 5.92 -10.76
CA GLU A 56 7.34 5.49 -9.44
C GLU A 56 7.48 3.95 -9.34
N VAL A 57 7.37 3.26 -10.49
CA VAL A 57 7.41 1.81 -10.56
C VAL A 57 8.73 1.26 -10.01
N GLY A 58 8.65 0.22 -9.19
CA GLY A 58 9.86 -0.36 -8.60
C GLY A 58 9.61 -1.62 -7.78
N PRO A 59 10.68 -2.29 -7.30
CA PRO A 59 10.55 -3.39 -6.37
C PRO A 59 10.09 -2.87 -5.00
N GLY A 60 9.08 -3.50 -4.42
CA GLY A 60 8.57 -3.14 -3.10
C GLY A 60 7.71 -4.24 -2.48
N CYS A 61 7.21 -3.98 -1.27
CA CYS A 61 6.25 -4.88 -0.63
C CYS A 61 4.97 -4.99 -1.48
N PRO A 62 4.46 -6.20 -1.77
CA PRO A 62 3.28 -6.40 -2.63
C PRO A 62 1.99 -5.78 -2.09
N MET A 63 1.97 -5.35 -0.81
CA MET A 63 0.81 -4.72 -0.19
C MET A 63 0.90 -3.19 -0.14
N THR A 64 2.03 -2.59 -0.54
CA THR A 64 2.23 -1.13 -0.49
C THR A 64 1.19 -0.38 -1.34
N ASP A 65 0.97 -0.81 -2.57
CA ASP A 65 -0.01 -0.16 -3.47
C ASP A 65 -1.44 -0.29 -2.94
N LEU A 66 -1.83 -1.47 -2.46
CA LEU A 66 -3.14 -1.69 -1.85
C LEU A 66 -3.34 -0.79 -0.63
N GLY A 67 -2.36 -0.75 0.26
CA GLY A 67 -2.40 0.10 1.45
C GLY A 67 -2.45 1.60 1.10
N GLN A 68 -1.69 2.04 0.09
CA GLN A 68 -1.73 3.43 -0.39
C GLN A 68 -3.15 3.80 -0.82
N MET A 69 -3.74 3.05 -1.76
CA MET A 69 -5.08 3.31 -2.29
C MET A 69 -6.16 3.26 -1.21
N MET A 70 -6.10 2.30 -0.29
CA MET A 70 -7.08 2.20 0.80
C MET A 70 -7.07 3.44 1.68
N ILE A 71 -5.88 3.99 1.99
CA ILE A 71 -5.74 5.17 2.82
C ILE A 71 -6.13 6.45 2.06
N SER A 72 -5.72 6.62 0.79
CA SER A 72 -6.01 7.85 0.03
C SER A 72 -7.44 7.98 -0.47
N ASP A 73 -8.02 6.91 -1.01
CA ASP A 73 -9.18 7.03 -1.91
C ASP A 73 -10.41 6.24 -1.47
N VAL A 74 -10.24 5.25 -0.59
CA VAL A 74 -11.35 4.42 -0.11
C VAL A 74 -11.92 5.04 1.17
N PRO A 75 -13.25 5.20 1.28
CA PRO A 75 -13.86 5.73 2.51
C PRO A 75 -13.87 4.75 3.70
N ARG A 76 -13.71 5.31 4.91
CA ARG A 76 -14.10 4.75 6.22
C ARG A 76 -14.61 3.30 6.25
N GLU A 77 -15.92 3.35 6.21
CA GLU A 77 -16.90 2.31 6.23
C GLU A 77 -16.66 1.24 5.17
N VAL A 78 -16.15 1.59 4.00
CA VAL A 78 -15.99 0.64 2.89
C VAL A 78 -14.90 -0.36 3.21
N TRP A 79 -13.71 0.07 3.63
CA TRP A 79 -12.67 -0.90 3.97
C TRP A 79 -12.96 -1.63 5.29
N LYS A 80 -13.64 -1.01 6.27
CA LYS A 80 -14.06 -1.73 7.49
C LYS A 80 -15.02 -2.87 7.19
N SER A 81 -15.91 -2.68 6.22
CA SER A 81 -16.89 -3.70 5.84
C SER A 81 -16.35 -4.73 4.86
N HIS A 82 -15.35 -4.40 4.05
CA HIS A 82 -14.93 -5.24 2.91
C HIS A 82 -13.42 -5.53 2.84
N GLY A 83 -12.60 -4.92 3.69
CA GLY A 83 -11.14 -4.95 3.57
C GLY A 83 -10.55 -6.36 3.67
N LEU A 84 -11.04 -7.18 4.60
CA LEU A 84 -10.60 -8.57 4.73
C LEU A 84 -10.90 -9.38 3.46
N ASP A 85 -12.12 -9.26 2.93
CA ASP A 85 -12.54 -9.97 1.72
C ASP A 85 -11.75 -9.49 0.50
N LEU A 86 -11.52 -8.19 0.36
CA LEU A 86 -10.73 -7.61 -0.72
C LEU A 86 -9.27 -8.10 -0.71
N VAL A 87 -8.63 -8.13 0.47
CA VAL A 87 -7.25 -8.63 0.61
C VAL A 87 -7.20 -10.14 0.36
N LYS A 88 -8.24 -10.87 0.76
CA LYS A 88 -8.36 -12.30 0.48
C LYS A 88 -8.53 -12.59 -1.00
N ASP A 89 -9.32 -11.78 -1.71
CA ASP A 89 -9.48 -11.87 -3.16
C ASP A 89 -8.16 -11.56 -3.89
N TYR A 90 -7.42 -10.55 -3.44
CA TYR A 90 -6.09 -10.25 -3.94
C TYR A 90 -5.13 -11.43 -3.74
N TRP A 91 -5.09 -11.99 -2.52
CA TRP A 91 -4.26 -13.14 -2.19
C TRP A 91 -4.63 -14.38 -3.02
N ASN A 92 -5.92 -14.70 -3.16
CA ASN A 92 -6.39 -15.77 -4.05
C ASN A 92 -5.95 -15.55 -5.51
N ALA A 93 -5.97 -14.30 -5.97
CA ALA A 93 -5.51 -13.95 -7.31
C ALA A 93 -3.99 -14.11 -7.50
N LEU A 94 -3.20 -13.95 -6.44
CA LEU A 94 -1.77 -14.26 -6.41
C LEU A 94 -1.53 -15.77 -6.49
N LEU A 95 -2.25 -16.56 -5.68
CA LEU A 95 -2.15 -18.03 -5.71
C LEU A 95 -2.48 -18.59 -7.10
N ALA A 96 -3.56 -18.09 -7.71
CA ALA A 96 -3.97 -18.48 -9.05
C ALA A 96 -2.92 -18.14 -10.14
N ARG A 97 -1.97 -17.25 -9.84
CA ARG A 97 -0.85 -16.87 -10.72
C ARG A 97 0.47 -17.57 -10.36
N GLY A 98 0.45 -18.51 -9.42
CA GLY A 98 1.58 -19.37 -9.09
C GLY A 98 2.38 -18.95 -7.85
N VAL A 99 1.89 -17.99 -7.06
CA VAL A 99 2.45 -17.76 -5.72
C VAL A 99 2.09 -18.95 -4.83
N ASP A 100 3.08 -19.49 -4.13
CA ASP A 100 2.91 -20.65 -3.27
C ASP A 100 2.34 -20.25 -1.89
N GLU A 101 1.22 -20.86 -1.51
CA GLU A 101 0.51 -20.60 -0.24
C GLU A 101 1.37 -20.89 0.98
N TYR A 102 2.25 -21.88 0.90
CA TYR A 102 3.15 -22.21 2.02
C TYR A 102 4.20 -21.11 2.23
N SER A 103 4.77 -20.57 1.15
CA SER A 103 5.72 -19.44 1.21
C SER A 103 5.09 -18.10 1.57
N PHE A 104 3.82 -17.88 1.15
CA PHE A 104 3.10 -16.63 1.34
C PHE A 104 1.66 -16.89 1.84
N PRO A 105 1.51 -17.33 3.10
CA PRO A 105 0.20 -17.62 3.66
C PRO A 105 -0.63 -16.35 3.84
N PHE A 106 -1.96 -16.50 3.93
CA PHE A 106 -2.88 -15.36 4.03
C PHE A 106 -2.56 -14.46 5.23
N ASP A 107 -2.25 -15.02 6.41
CA ASP A 107 -1.93 -14.23 7.60
C ASP A 107 -0.72 -13.31 7.38
N ARG A 108 0.25 -13.74 6.58
CA ARG A 108 1.41 -12.92 6.20
C ARG A 108 1.02 -11.83 5.20
N CYS A 109 0.16 -12.13 4.23
CA CYS A 109 -0.41 -11.15 3.32
C CYS A 109 -1.18 -10.06 4.09
N TRP A 110 -2.00 -10.47 5.06
CA TRP A 110 -2.76 -9.59 5.92
C TRP A 110 -1.86 -8.72 6.80
N ALA A 111 -0.87 -9.30 7.49
CA ALA A 111 0.04 -8.51 8.34
C ALA A 111 0.85 -7.46 7.54
N LEU A 112 1.18 -7.77 6.28
CA LEU A 112 1.81 -6.80 5.38
C LEU A 112 0.84 -5.72 4.91
N PHE A 113 -0.44 -6.04 4.70
CA PHE A 113 -1.46 -5.03 4.39
C PHE A 113 -1.61 -4.01 5.52
N GLU A 114 -1.64 -4.49 6.76
CA GLU A 114 -1.78 -3.65 7.95
C GLU A 114 -0.61 -2.66 8.11
N THR A 115 0.56 -2.98 7.56
CA THR A 115 1.81 -2.21 7.79
C THR A 115 2.37 -1.48 6.58
N ALA A 116 2.28 -2.05 5.38
CA ALA A 116 2.96 -1.52 4.20
C ALA A 116 2.38 -0.17 3.74
N GLY A 117 1.06 0.01 3.85
CA GLY A 117 0.40 1.29 3.58
C GLY A 117 0.86 2.38 4.56
N VAL A 118 0.86 2.07 5.85
CA VAL A 118 1.29 3.00 6.90
C VAL A 118 2.74 3.44 6.69
N GLN A 119 3.64 2.49 6.43
CA GLN A 119 5.06 2.80 6.15
C GLN A 119 5.21 3.72 4.93
N LYS A 120 4.44 3.48 3.87
CA LYS A 120 4.42 4.33 2.66
C LYS A 120 4.00 5.75 2.99
N TRP A 121 2.92 5.91 3.76
CA TRP A 121 2.43 7.23 4.14
C TRP A 121 3.37 7.99 5.08
N ILE A 122 4.01 7.31 6.04
CA ILE A 122 4.95 7.94 6.98
C ILE A 122 6.07 8.69 6.24
N TRP A 123 6.65 8.12 5.18
CA TRP A 123 7.69 8.82 4.42
C TRP A 123 7.13 9.81 3.40
N LEU A 124 5.92 9.58 2.89
CA LEU A 124 5.27 10.46 1.92
C LEU A 124 4.79 11.77 2.55
N PHE A 125 4.34 11.76 3.81
CA PHE A 125 3.83 12.94 4.53
C PHE A 125 4.80 14.13 4.53
N PRO A 126 6.09 13.98 4.91
CA PRO A 126 7.06 15.08 4.85
C PRO A 126 7.25 15.68 3.46
N ILE A 127 7.08 14.89 2.40
CA ILE A 127 7.18 15.36 1.01
C ILE A 127 5.92 16.16 0.67
N MET A 128 4.74 15.59 0.90
CA MET A 128 3.45 16.24 0.62
C MET A 128 3.27 17.55 1.37
N ALA A 129 3.74 17.63 2.62
CA ALA A 129 3.64 18.84 3.44
C ALA A 129 4.26 20.10 2.80
N LYS A 130 5.16 19.93 1.81
CA LYS A 130 5.76 21.04 1.04
C LYS A 130 4.92 21.50 -0.15
N PHE A 131 4.07 20.64 -0.70
CA PHE A 131 3.41 20.84 -1.98
C PHE A 131 1.88 20.92 -1.88
N VAL A 132 1.32 20.46 -0.75
CA VAL A 132 -0.11 20.27 -0.57
C VAL A 132 -0.65 21.28 0.46
N PRO A 133 -1.81 21.90 0.23
CA PRO A 133 -2.44 22.79 1.20
C PRO A 133 -2.67 22.12 2.56
N PRO A 134 -2.58 22.85 3.69
CA PRO A 134 -2.71 22.27 5.03
C PRO A 134 -4.00 21.46 5.26
N HIS A 135 -5.13 21.91 4.70
CA HIS A 135 -6.40 21.21 4.87
C HIS A 135 -6.43 19.83 4.18
N THR A 136 -5.77 19.71 3.02
CA THR A 136 -5.62 18.43 2.31
C THR A 136 -4.65 17.51 3.05
N LEU A 137 -3.58 18.06 3.64
CA LEU A 137 -2.67 17.28 4.48
C LEU A 137 -3.38 16.71 5.71
N VAL A 138 -4.22 17.51 6.38
CA VAL A 138 -5.05 17.08 7.52
C VAL A 138 -6.03 15.98 7.12
N PHE A 139 -6.59 16.04 5.91
CA PHE A 139 -7.44 14.95 5.40
C PHE A 139 -6.69 13.63 5.36
N PHE A 140 -5.53 13.57 4.70
CA PHE A 140 -4.74 12.35 4.63
C PHE A 140 -4.24 11.89 6.00
N GLN A 141 -3.87 12.83 6.88
CA GLN A 141 -3.45 12.48 8.24
C GLN A 141 -4.56 11.72 8.97
N ARG A 142 -5.80 12.19 8.90
CA ARG A 142 -6.95 11.54 9.52
C ARG A 142 -7.24 10.17 8.92
N GLN A 143 -7.06 10.01 7.61
CA GLN A 143 -7.19 8.72 6.95
C GLN A 143 -6.14 7.72 7.46
N LEU A 144 -4.88 8.15 7.57
CA LEU A 144 -3.80 7.33 8.12
C LEU A 144 -4.07 6.96 9.58
N GLU A 145 -4.41 7.93 10.42
CA GLU A 145 -4.75 7.70 11.84
C GLU A 145 -5.89 6.69 11.99
N ALA A 146 -6.92 6.80 11.16
CA ALA A 146 -8.06 5.91 11.20
C ALA A 146 -7.70 4.48 10.74
N PHE A 147 -6.83 4.35 9.73
CA PHE A 147 -6.30 3.06 9.29
C PHE A 147 -5.48 2.39 10.41
N ILE A 148 -4.56 3.13 11.05
CA ILE A 148 -3.78 2.63 12.20
C ILE A 148 -4.71 2.22 13.35
N ALA A 149 -5.73 3.02 13.66
CA ALA A 149 -6.67 2.70 14.73
C ALA A 149 -7.48 1.43 14.48
N ASP A 150 -7.76 1.08 13.21
CA ASP A 150 -8.51 -0.13 12.85
C ASP A 150 -7.61 -1.38 12.73
N HIS A 151 -6.32 -1.21 12.45
CA HIS A 151 -5.38 -2.32 12.20
C HIS A 151 -4.32 -2.53 13.32
N GLY A 152 -4.29 -1.64 14.30
CA GLY A 152 -3.37 -1.72 15.44
C GLY A 152 -2.14 -0.84 15.29
N ASP A 153 -1.60 -0.40 16.42
CA ASP A 153 -0.32 0.29 16.49
C ASP A 153 0.81 -0.74 16.55
N TYR A 154 1.72 -0.69 15.58
CA TYR A 154 2.88 -1.59 15.51
C TYR A 154 4.11 -0.83 15.99
N ASP A 155 5.06 -1.54 16.62
CA ASP A 155 6.34 -0.95 17.03
C ASP A 155 7.05 -0.22 15.87
N SER A 156 6.85 -0.67 14.63
CA SER A 156 7.40 -0.04 13.43
C SER A 156 6.89 1.38 13.18
N TYR A 157 5.77 1.78 13.78
CA TYR A 157 5.19 3.13 13.68
C TYR A 157 5.70 4.05 14.77
N GLN A 158 6.20 3.47 15.87
CA GLN A 158 6.73 4.24 16.98
C GLN A 158 8.10 4.80 16.61
N ILE A 159 8.13 6.08 16.23
CA ILE A 159 9.37 6.83 16.11
C ILE A 159 9.89 7.04 17.53
N HIS A 160 10.66 6.09 18.05
CA HIS A 160 11.36 6.27 19.31
C HIS A 160 12.35 7.43 19.15
N SER A 161 12.07 8.55 19.82
CA SER A 161 12.97 9.70 19.95
C SER A 161 14.30 9.26 20.57
N SER A 162 15.19 8.75 19.72
CA SER A 162 16.61 8.55 20.04
C SER A 162 17.46 9.69 19.48
N MET A 163 16.82 10.77 19.01
CA MET A 163 17.49 11.91 18.39
C MET A 163 16.86 13.25 18.79
N LEU A 164 16.70 13.48 20.10
CA LEU A 164 16.47 14.80 20.70
C LEU A 164 17.80 15.40 21.20
N LEU A 165 18.87 15.23 20.41
CA LEU A 165 20.24 15.67 20.74
C LEU A 165 20.92 16.52 19.65
N LEU A 166 20.17 17.02 18.67
CA LEU A 166 20.72 17.90 17.61
C LEU A 166 19.80 19.09 17.26
N LEU A 167 19.29 19.77 18.30
CA LEU A 167 18.97 21.20 18.26
C LEU A 167 19.72 21.87 19.40
#